data_AF-A0A2D5AZZ6-F1
#
_entry.id   AF-A0A2D5AZZ6-F1
#
_cell.length_a   1.000
_cell.length_b   1.000
_cell.length_c   1.000
_cell.angle_alpha   90.00
_cell.angle_beta   90.00
_cell.angle_gamma   90.00
#
_symmetry.space_group_name_H-M   'P 1'
#
loop_
_entity.id
_entity.type
_entity.pdbx_description
1 polymer ?
#
loop_
_entity_poly.entity_id
_entity_poly.type
_entity_poly.pdbx_seq_one_letter_code
_entity_poly.pdbx_strand_id
1 'polypeptide(L)'
;MKTTRLLSLCLPLAALACQSTTTPSIVEGSAADRDALLEALSALEGRWEGAGATGDRFVSEFRVIAEGSVVHETMFPGDSYEMTNMYTLDGNSLVMTHYCAAGNQPHMRAGVVEADTIVFHFDGVSGLESSDDAYMGAMTLVLKDTDHIEQHWKQLKNGAVVEGADKVMALKRIP
;
A
#
# COMPACT_ATOMS: atom_id res chain seq x y z
N MET A 1 -14.91 -25.20 -74.37
CA MET A 1 -14.67 -25.24 -72.91
C MET A 1 -14.42 -23.81 -72.43
N LYS A 2 -15.37 -23.21 -71.70
CA LYS A 2 -15.27 -21.82 -71.20
C LYS A 2 -14.87 -21.87 -69.72
N THR A 3 -13.73 -21.28 -69.40
CA THR A 3 -13.17 -21.18 -68.03
C THR A 3 -13.75 -19.96 -67.32
N THR A 4 -14.59 -20.19 -66.32
CA THR A 4 -15.11 -19.14 -65.43
C THR A 4 -14.12 -18.93 -64.28
N ARG A 5 -13.55 -17.73 -64.17
CA ARG A 5 -12.75 -17.30 -63.00
C ARG A 5 -13.69 -16.73 -61.94
N LEU A 6 -13.69 -17.30 -60.73
CA LEU A 6 -14.29 -16.67 -59.56
C LEU A 6 -13.32 -15.63 -59.00
N LEU A 7 -13.74 -14.37 -58.96
CA LEU A 7 -13.09 -13.32 -58.18
C LEU A 7 -13.60 -13.44 -56.73
N SER A 8 -12.70 -13.77 -55.79
CA SER A 8 -13.00 -13.73 -54.36
C SER A 8 -12.83 -12.28 -53.87
N LEU A 9 -13.94 -11.67 -53.46
CA LEU A 9 -13.98 -10.32 -52.90
C LEU A 9 -13.67 -10.39 -51.40
N CYS A 10 -12.44 -10.04 -51.01
CA CYS A 10 -12.03 -9.96 -49.62
C CYS A 10 -12.55 -8.65 -49.01
N LEU A 11 -13.55 -8.71 -48.13
CA LEU A 11 -14.06 -7.56 -47.39
C LEU A 11 -13.19 -7.36 -46.13
N PRO A 12 -12.55 -6.19 -45.92
CA PRO A 12 -11.75 -5.98 -44.73
C PRO A 12 -12.68 -5.77 -43.53
N LEU A 13 -12.64 -6.70 -42.59
CA LEU A 13 -13.27 -6.58 -41.28
C LEU A 13 -12.48 -5.52 -40.48
N ALA A 14 -13.01 -4.30 -40.39
CA ALA A 14 -12.39 -3.23 -39.61
C ALA A 14 -12.48 -3.58 -38.11
N ALA A 15 -11.38 -4.07 -37.54
CA ALA A 15 -11.23 -4.28 -36.11
C ALA A 15 -11.17 -2.92 -35.41
N LEU A 16 -12.26 -2.54 -34.73
CA LEU A 16 -12.32 -1.35 -33.89
C LEU A 16 -11.54 -1.63 -32.59
N ALA A 17 -10.23 -1.42 -32.62
CA ALA A 17 -9.41 -1.44 -31.42
C ALA A 17 -9.74 -0.19 -30.58
N CYS A 18 -10.55 -0.35 -29.54
CA CYS A 18 -10.79 0.68 -28.54
C CYS A 18 -9.51 0.84 -27.72
N GLN A 19 -8.63 1.76 -28.12
CA GLN A 19 -7.44 2.11 -27.35
C GLN A 19 -7.88 3.06 -26.23
N SER A 20 -8.11 2.52 -25.04
CA SER A 20 -8.31 3.34 -23.83
C SER A 20 -6.99 4.02 -23.47
N THR A 21 -6.76 5.22 -24.01
CA THR A 21 -5.67 6.08 -23.54
C THR A 21 -6.08 6.64 -22.19
N THR A 22 -5.63 6.00 -21.10
CA THR A 22 -5.79 6.57 -19.75
C THR A 22 -4.86 7.78 -19.66
N THR A 23 -5.43 8.98 -19.80
CA THR A 23 -4.69 10.22 -19.56
C THR A 23 -4.27 10.25 -18.09
N PRO A 24 -3.00 10.54 -17.77
CA PRO A 24 -2.59 10.76 -16.39
C PRO A 24 -3.49 11.80 -15.73
N SER A 25 -4.05 11.47 -14.57
CA SER A 25 -4.91 12.38 -13.81
C SER A 25 -4.06 13.23 -12.86
N ILE A 26 -4.33 14.54 -12.82
CA ILE A 26 -3.86 15.41 -11.74
C ILE A 26 -4.86 15.26 -10.59
N VAL A 27 -4.35 14.94 -9.41
CA VAL A 27 -5.16 14.80 -8.19
C VAL A 27 -4.86 15.98 -7.27
N GLU A 28 -5.85 16.81 -7.02
CA GLU A 28 -5.75 17.94 -6.08
C GLU A 28 -6.29 17.56 -4.71
N GLY A 29 -5.73 18.16 -3.65
CA GLY A 29 -6.18 17.96 -2.27
C GLY A 29 -6.41 19.27 -1.54
N SER A 30 -7.27 19.25 -0.51
CA SER A 30 -7.54 20.36 0.40
C SER A 30 -6.43 20.48 1.44
N ALA A 31 -6.02 21.70 1.80
CA ALA A 31 -4.96 21.89 2.79
C ALA A 31 -5.32 21.32 4.17
N ALA A 32 -6.57 21.50 4.62
CA ALA A 32 -7.02 21.07 5.94
C ALA A 32 -6.99 19.54 6.12
N ASP A 33 -7.42 18.78 5.12
CA ASP A 33 -7.41 17.31 5.20
C ASP A 33 -5.98 16.76 5.14
N ARG A 34 -5.12 17.41 4.33
CA ARG A 34 -3.71 17.07 4.18
C ARG A 34 -2.94 17.26 5.48
N ASP A 35 -3.18 18.38 6.17
CA ASP A 35 -2.50 18.70 7.44
C ASP A 35 -2.87 17.66 8.51
N ALA A 36 -4.17 17.36 8.68
CA ALA A 36 -4.63 16.44 9.72
C ALA A 36 -4.13 14.99 9.54
N LEU A 37 -4.19 14.44 8.31
CA LEU A 37 -3.76 13.07 8.03
C LEU A 37 -2.25 12.89 8.21
N LEU A 38 -1.47 13.87 7.77
CA LEU A 38 -0.02 13.78 7.79
C LEU A 38 0.55 14.10 9.18
N GLU A 39 -0.10 14.97 9.95
CA GLU A 39 0.28 15.29 11.33
C GLU A 39 0.23 14.03 12.21
N ALA A 40 -0.84 13.24 12.11
CA ALA A 40 -1.00 12.00 12.88
C ALA A 40 0.12 10.99 12.62
N LEU A 41 0.54 10.83 11.36
CA LEU A 41 1.67 9.96 11.03
C LEU A 41 3.02 10.57 11.39
N SER A 42 3.19 11.87 11.22
CA SER A 42 4.45 12.56 11.53
C SER A 42 4.75 12.51 13.02
N ALA A 43 3.73 12.47 13.87
CA ALA A 43 3.87 12.23 15.31
C ALA A 43 4.50 10.87 15.65
N LEU A 44 4.55 9.92 14.71
CA LEU A 44 5.22 8.63 14.89
C LEU A 44 6.73 8.72 14.78
N GLU A 45 7.31 9.84 14.32
CA GLU A 45 8.76 9.98 14.17
C GLU A 45 9.52 9.48 15.40
N GLY A 46 10.53 8.64 15.17
CA GLY A 46 11.31 7.99 16.21
C GLY A 46 11.33 6.47 16.08
N ARG A 47 11.82 5.83 17.15
CA ARG A 47 12.03 4.38 17.22
C ARG A 47 10.93 3.74 18.05
N TRP A 48 10.47 2.59 17.59
CA TRP A 48 9.41 1.82 18.21
C TRP A 48 9.83 0.37 18.31
N GLU A 49 9.46 -0.27 19.40
CA GLU A 49 9.83 -1.64 19.68
C GLU A 49 8.60 -2.52 19.88
N GLY A 50 8.57 -3.64 19.18
CA GLY A 50 7.54 -4.66 19.29
C GLY A 50 8.10 -5.99 19.79
N ALA A 51 7.18 -6.90 20.08
CA ALA A 51 7.50 -8.30 20.39
C ALA A 51 6.90 -9.21 19.32
N GLY A 52 7.73 -10.07 18.73
CA GLY A 52 7.29 -11.16 17.88
C GLY A 52 6.56 -12.25 18.67
N ALA A 53 5.93 -13.18 17.96
CA ALA A 53 5.14 -14.25 18.56
C ALA A 53 5.94 -15.17 19.53
N THR A 54 7.25 -15.26 19.32
CA THR A 54 8.20 -16.04 20.13
C THR A 54 8.81 -15.25 21.28
N GLY A 55 8.45 -13.97 21.45
CA GLY A 55 8.99 -13.07 22.46
C GLY A 55 10.25 -12.30 22.02
N ASP A 56 10.77 -12.58 20.83
CA ASP A 56 11.87 -11.83 20.24
C ASP A 56 11.46 -10.38 20.00
N ARG A 57 12.37 -9.43 20.29
CA ARG A 57 12.10 -8.00 20.13
C ARG A 57 12.49 -7.56 18.74
N PHE A 58 11.70 -6.67 18.15
CA PHE A 58 12.00 -6.07 16.86
C PHE A 58 11.76 -4.56 16.91
N VAL A 59 12.36 -3.83 15.97
CA VAL A 59 12.24 -2.38 15.90
C VAL A 59 11.50 -1.97 14.62
N SER A 60 10.74 -0.89 14.72
CA SER A 60 10.32 -0.08 13.58
C SER A 60 10.81 1.36 13.77
N GLU A 61 11.35 1.96 12.71
CA GLU A 61 11.89 3.33 12.71
C GLU A 61 11.08 4.20 11.76
N PHE A 62 10.44 5.25 12.30
CA PHE A 62 9.72 6.25 11.50
C PHE A 62 10.56 7.51 11.37
N ARG A 63 10.64 8.05 10.16
CA ARG A 63 11.29 9.33 9.86
C ARG A 63 10.39 10.20 9.02
N VAL A 64 10.35 11.48 9.34
CA VAL A 64 9.73 12.49 8.49
C VAL A 64 10.78 12.98 7.49
N ILE A 65 10.49 12.84 6.20
CA ILE A 65 11.41 13.20 5.12
C ILE A 65 10.70 14.09 4.09
N ALA A 66 11.43 14.48 3.04
CA ALA A 66 10.89 15.28 1.93
C ALA A 66 10.16 16.55 2.41
N GLU A 67 10.80 17.32 3.30
CA GLU A 67 10.26 18.57 3.86
C GLU A 67 8.90 18.38 4.57
N GLY A 68 8.72 17.24 5.24
CA GLY A 68 7.49 16.96 5.99
C GLY A 68 6.41 16.26 5.17
N SER A 69 6.59 16.10 3.86
CA SER A 69 5.54 15.55 2.96
C SER A 69 5.43 14.02 2.96
N VAL A 70 6.39 13.32 3.58
CA VAL A 70 6.49 11.86 3.55
C VAL A 70 6.91 11.33 4.91
N VAL A 71 6.24 10.27 5.38
CA VAL A 71 6.71 9.46 6.51
C VAL A 71 7.27 8.15 5.98
N HIS A 72 8.51 7.86 6.32
CA HIS A 72 9.23 6.63 5.97
C HIS A 72 9.33 5.75 7.20
N GLU A 73 8.71 4.57 7.17
CA GLU A 73 8.89 3.52 8.16
C GLU A 73 9.88 2.48 7.64
N THR A 74 10.88 2.12 8.44
CA THR A 74 11.73 0.94 8.26
C THR A 74 11.38 -0.08 9.34
N MET A 75 10.80 -1.20 8.93
CA MET A 75 10.47 -2.32 9.80
C MET A 75 11.62 -3.32 9.81
N PHE A 76 11.99 -3.81 10.98
CA PHE A 76 13.07 -4.80 11.17
C PHE A 76 14.43 -4.32 10.61
N PRO A 77 14.90 -3.11 11.00
CA PRO A 77 16.11 -2.52 10.43
C PRO A 77 17.33 -3.43 10.63
N GLY A 78 18.05 -3.71 9.55
CA GLY A 78 19.25 -4.55 9.52
C GLY A 78 18.99 -6.05 9.40
N ASP A 79 17.73 -6.52 9.49
CA ASP A 79 17.40 -7.92 9.26
C ASP A 79 17.39 -8.24 7.75
N SER A 80 17.60 -9.52 7.40
CA SER A 80 17.55 -9.96 5.99
C SER A 80 16.16 -9.84 5.35
N TYR A 81 15.14 -9.55 6.16
CA TYR A 81 13.75 -9.34 5.76
C TYR A 81 13.26 -7.93 6.13
N GLU A 82 14.18 -6.96 6.23
CA GLU A 82 13.83 -5.54 6.38
C GLU A 82 12.76 -5.14 5.34
N MET A 83 11.74 -4.44 5.80
CA MET A 83 10.63 -3.95 4.99
C MET A 83 10.48 -2.45 5.19
N THR A 84 9.84 -1.78 4.24
CA THR A 84 9.60 -0.34 4.38
C THR A 84 8.18 0.04 4.01
N ASN A 85 7.60 0.96 4.77
CA ASN A 85 6.35 1.63 4.38
C ASN A 85 6.64 3.09 4.05
N MET A 86 6.10 3.54 2.93
CA MET A 86 6.13 4.93 2.51
C MET A 86 4.71 5.49 2.59
N TYR A 87 4.51 6.47 3.46
CA TYR A 87 3.23 7.15 3.63
C TYR A 87 3.28 8.53 2.97
N THR A 88 2.35 8.79 2.05
CA THR A 88 2.27 10.04 1.29
C THR A 88 0.82 10.48 1.13
N LEU A 89 0.61 11.72 0.71
CA LEU A 89 -0.72 12.21 0.35
C LEU A 89 -0.93 12.14 -1.16
N ASP A 90 -2.08 11.61 -1.58
CA ASP A 90 -2.58 11.72 -2.94
C ASP A 90 -4.02 12.28 -2.92
N GLY A 91 -4.15 13.54 -3.32
CA GLY A 91 -5.36 14.33 -3.09
C GLY A 91 -5.66 14.49 -1.61
N ASN A 92 -6.86 14.06 -1.22
CA ASN A 92 -7.35 14.03 0.17
C ASN A 92 -7.18 12.65 0.83
N SER A 93 -6.44 11.74 0.20
CA SER A 93 -6.19 10.41 0.75
C SER A 93 -4.76 10.28 1.21
N LEU A 94 -4.60 9.57 2.31
CA LEU A 94 -3.33 9.03 2.73
C LEU A 94 -3.08 7.72 1.98
N VAL A 95 -1.93 7.62 1.33
CA VAL A 95 -1.48 6.47 0.58
C VAL A 95 -0.33 5.83 1.32
N MET A 96 -0.36 4.51 1.46
CA MET A 96 0.77 3.71 1.93
C MET A 96 1.22 2.77 0.81
N THR A 97 2.51 2.78 0.51
CA THR A 97 3.15 1.70 -0.25
C THR A 97 4.00 0.87 0.68
N HIS A 98 3.68 -0.41 0.81
CA HIS A 98 4.45 -1.38 1.58
C HIS A 98 5.45 -2.07 0.65
N TYR A 99 6.73 -1.89 0.89
CA TYR A 99 7.81 -2.60 0.20
C TYR A 99 8.14 -3.85 1.00
N CYS A 100 7.61 -4.98 0.54
CA CYS A 100 7.73 -6.27 1.22
C CYS A 100 9.10 -6.92 0.93
N ALA A 101 9.61 -7.70 1.88
CA ALA A 101 10.82 -8.52 1.69
C ALA A 101 10.63 -9.59 0.59
N ALA A 102 9.38 -9.92 0.24
CA ALA A 102 9.04 -10.78 -0.88
C ALA A 102 9.13 -10.08 -2.26
N GLY A 103 9.53 -8.81 -2.33
CA GLY A 103 9.69 -8.04 -3.58
C GLY A 103 8.40 -7.41 -4.11
N ASN A 104 7.24 -7.80 -3.58
CA ASN A 104 5.96 -7.17 -3.91
C ASN A 104 5.76 -5.84 -3.18
N GLN A 105 4.88 -5.02 -3.76
CA GLN A 105 4.62 -3.64 -3.37
C GLN A 105 3.11 -3.39 -3.28
N PRO A 106 2.43 -3.80 -2.19
CA PRO A 106 1.04 -3.45 -1.97
C PRO A 106 0.85 -1.95 -1.76
N HIS A 107 -0.14 -1.40 -2.44
CA HIS A 107 -0.59 -0.02 -2.30
C HIS A 107 -1.92 -0.03 -1.56
N MET A 108 -2.06 0.86 -0.58
CA MET A 108 -3.27 1.01 0.21
C MET A 108 -3.63 2.48 0.42
N ARG A 109 -4.90 2.74 0.70
CA ARG A 109 -5.46 4.08 0.89
C ARG A 109 -6.29 4.18 2.16
N ALA A 110 -6.18 5.33 2.82
CA ALA A 110 -7.07 5.77 3.89
C ALA A 110 -7.64 7.16 3.56
N GLY A 111 -8.93 7.36 3.80
CA GLY A 111 -9.63 8.62 3.49
C GLY A 111 -9.67 9.61 4.64
N VAL A 112 -9.70 9.14 5.88
CA VAL A 112 -9.77 9.94 7.10
C VAL A 112 -9.12 9.19 8.27
N VAL A 113 -8.73 9.92 9.31
CA VAL A 113 -8.49 9.35 10.64
C VAL A 113 -9.84 9.30 11.37
N GLU A 114 -10.23 8.12 11.86
CA GLU A 114 -11.46 7.94 12.65
C GLU A 114 -11.09 7.76 14.12
N ALA A 115 -11.36 8.79 14.93
CA ALA A 115 -10.91 8.88 16.32
C ALA A 115 -9.38 8.72 16.43
N ASP A 116 -8.93 7.50 16.72
CA ASP A 116 -7.51 7.15 16.91
C ASP A 116 -7.07 6.03 15.95
N THR A 117 -7.81 5.80 14.86
CA THR A 117 -7.58 4.70 13.94
C THR A 117 -7.49 5.17 12.49
N ILE A 118 -6.49 4.67 11.78
CA ILE A 118 -6.32 4.85 10.33
C ILE A 118 -6.47 3.49 9.66
N VAL A 119 -7.51 3.36 8.82
CA VAL A 119 -7.81 2.12 8.10
C VAL A 119 -7.33 2.24 6.66
N PHE A 120 -6.28 1.50 6.32
CA PHE A 120 -5.73 1.40 4.98
C PHE A 120 -6.36 0.22 4.24
N HIS A 121 -7.09 0.56 3.17
CA HIS A 121 -7.74 -0.38 2.27
C HIS A 121 -6.89 -0.65 1.04
N PHE A 122 -6.95 -1.87 0.51
CA PHE A 122 -6.27 -2.25 -0.71
C PHE A 122 -6.61 -1.32 -1.89
N ASP A 123 -5.58 -0.79 -2.57
CA ASP A 123 -5.70 0.06 -3.77
C ASP A 123 -4.96 -0.55 -4.97
N GLY A 124 -4.10 -1.55 -4.74
CA GLY A 124 -3.39 -2.26 -5.79
C GLY A 124 -2.18 -3.00 -5.25
N VAL A 125 -1.54 -3.79 -6.12
CA VAL A 125 -0.27 -4.44 -5.80
C VAL A 125 0.58 -4.50 -7.06
N SER A 126 1.85 -4.15 -6.91
CA SER A 126 2.87 -4.32 -7.95
C SER A 126 3.95 -5.30 -7.48
N GLY A 127 4.81 -5.75 -8.39
CA GLY A 127 5.94 -6.63 -8.04
C GLY A 127 5.57 -8.06 -7.60
N LEU A 128 4.36 -8.54 -7.89
CA LEU A 128 4.04 -9.97 -7.72
C LEU A 128 4.70 -10.80 -8.82
N GLU A 129 5.26 -11.96 -8.47
CA GLU A 129 5.77 -12.94 -9.44
C GLU A 129 4.62 -13.75 -10.04
N SER A 130 3.59 -14.04 -9.24
CA SER A 130 2.35 -14.70 -9.66
C SER A 130 1.12 -13.96 -9.11
N SER A 131 0.03 -13.94 -9.87
CA SER A 131 -1.25 -13.42 -9.38
C SER A 131 -1.78 -14.19 -8.17
N ASP A 132 -1.37 -15.46 -8.03
CA ASP A 132 -1.73 -16.32 -6.90
C ASP A 132 -0.85 -16.12 -5.66
N ASP A 133 0.16 -15.25 -5.72
CA ASP A 133 0.98 -14.93 -4.55
C ASP A 133 0.20 -14.09 -3.55
N ALA A 134 0.45 -14.34 -2.27
CA ALA A 134 -0.20 -13.61 -1.20
C ALA A 134 0.66 -12.40 -0.77
N TYR A 135 0.00 -11.31 -0.37
CA TYR A 135 0.65 -10.03 -0.05
C TYR A 135 -0.08 -9.30 1.09
N MET A 136 0.61 -8.41 1.78
CA MET A 136 0.02 -7.64 2.90
C MET A 136 -0.82 -6.48 2.35
N GLY A 137 -2.09 -6.74 2.05
CA GLY A 137 -2.95 -5.84 1.27
C GLY A 137 -3.91 -4.97 2.07
N ALA A 138 -3.95 -5.08 3.40
CA ALA A 138 -4.70 -4.16 4.25
C ALA A 138 -3.98 -3.98 5.60
N MET A 139 -4.11 -2.78 6.18
CA MET A 139 -3.50 -2.44 7.46
C MET A 139 -4.41 -1.50 8.25
N THR A 140 -4.58 -1.74 9.54
CA THR A 140 -5.20 -0.80 10.45
C THR A 140 -4.17 -0.33 11.47
N LEU A 141 -3.90 0.97 11.49
CA LEU A 141 -3.03 1.61 12.46
C LEU A 141 -3.89 2.18 13.58
N VAL A 142 -3.64 1.75 14.81
CA VAL A 142 -4.32 2.23 16.01
C VAL A 142 -3.33 3.03 16.86
N LEU A 143 -3.63 4.31 17.06
CA LEU A 143 -2.86 5.24 17.90
C LEU A 143 -3.37 5.10 19.34
N LYS A 144 -2.74 4.27 20.17
CA LYS A 144 -3.26 3.98 21.52
C LYS A 144 -3.03 5.15 22.47
N ASP A 145 -1.82 5.68 22.45
CA ASP A 145 -1.38 6.88 23.16
C ASP A 145 -0.07 7.38 22.51
N THR A 146 0.62 8.33 23.15
CA THR A 146 1.84 8.95 22.61
C THR A 146 3.01 7.97 22.42
N ASP A 147 3.00 6.87 23.17
CA ASP A 147 4.10 5.90 23.24
C ASP A 147 3.67 4.47 22.90
N HIS A 148 2.41 4.25 22.48
CA HIS A 148 1.93 2.94 22.09
C HIS A 148 1.08 3.02 20.81
N ILE A 149 1.39 2.16 19.84
CA ILE A 149 0.59 1.96 18.64
C ILE A 149 0.39 0.47 18.38
N GLU A 150 -0.64 0.13 17.60
CA GLU A 150 -0.82 -1.21 17.06
C GLU A 150 -0.98 -1.14 15.55
N GLN A 151 -0.33 -2.05 14.83
CA GLN A 151 -0.57 -2.27 13.41
C GLN A 151 -1.23 -3.65 13.22
N HIS A 152 -2.42 -3.66 12.63
CA HIS A 152 -3.19 -4.87 12.34
C HIS A 152 -3.17 -5.11 10.84
N TRP A 153 -2.36 -6.05 10.40
CA TRP A 153 -2.14 -6.35 9.00
C TRP A 153 -2.94 -7.58 8.56
N LYS A 154 -3.49 -7.51 7.35
CA LYS A 154 -4.18 -8.64 6.70
C LYS A 154 -3.48 -9.03 5.42
N GLN A 155 -3.33 -10.33 5.24
CA GLN A 155 -2.82 -10.89 3.99
C GLN A 155 -3.97 -11.07 3.01
N LEU A 156 -3.75 -10.68 1.76
CA LEU A 156 -4.66 -10.89 0.65
C LEU A 156 -4.02 -11.84 -0.36
N LYS A 157 -4.86 -12.61 -1.06
CA LYS A 157 -4.52 -13.42 -2.23
C LYS A 157 -5.67 -13.32 -3.22
N ASN A 158 -5.37 -13.08 -4.50
CA ASN A 158 -6.40 -12.87 -5.53
C ASN A 158 -7.44 -11.79 -5.12
N GLY A 159 -7.00 -10.76 -4.40
CA GLY A 159 -7.84 -9.65 -3.91
C GLY A 159 -8.74 -10.00 -2.72
N ALA A 160 -8.69 -11.22 -2.20
CA ALA A 160 -9.48 -11.66 -1.04
C ALA A 160 -8.60 -11.83 0.20
N VAL A 161 -9.13 -11.50 1.37
CA VAL A 161 -8.45 -11.72 2.65
C VAL A 161 -8.23 -13.21 2.90
N VAL A 162 -7.03 -13.58 3.31
CA VAL A 162 -6.67 -14.94 3.72
C VAL A 162 -7.00 -15.07 5.21
N GLU A 163 -7.99 -15.91 5.54
CA GLU A 163 -8.41 -16.12 6.94
C GLU A 163 -7.27 -16.71 7.79
N GLY A 164 -7.12 -16.18 9.01
CA GLY A 164 -6.11 -16.67 9.98
C GLY A 164 -4.67 -16.27 9.67
N ALA A 165 -4.43 -15.49 8.61
CA ALA A 165 -3.11 -15.00 8.22
C ALA A 165 -2.78 -13.61 8.79
N ASP A 166 -3.66 -13.03 9.60
CA ASP A 166 -3.50 -11.70 10.19
C ASP A 166 -2.23 -11.60 11.04
N LYS A 167 -1.68 -10.38 11.13
CA LYS A 167 -0.53 -10.04 11.97
C LYS A 167 -0.87 -8.82 12.79
N VAL A 168 -0.72 -8.91 14.10
CA VAL A 168 -0.86 -7.78 15.01
C VAL A 168 0.52 -7.45 15.57
N MET A 169 0.95 -6.22 15.36
CA MET A 169 2.20 -5.70 15.90
C MET A 169 1.89 -4.57 16.88
N ALA A 170 1.97 -4.88 18.16
CA ALA A 170 1.96 -3.86 19.21
C ALA A 170 3.36 -3.29 19.35
N LEU A 171 3.47 -1.97 19.24
CA LEU A 171 4.72 -1.23 19.21
C LEU A 171 4.71 -0.20 20.33
N LYS A 172 5.80 -0.14 21.09
CA LYS A 172 6.04 0.85 22.12
C LYS A 172 7.19 1.76 21.73
N ARG A 173 7.02 3.07 21.87
CA ARG A 173 8.08 4.04 21.61
C ARG A 173 9.26 3.80 22.54
N ILE A 174 10.47 3.85 21.99
CA ILE A 174 11.72 3.77 22.73
C ILE A 174 12.54 5.05 22.53
N PRO A 175 13.44 5.38 23.48
CA PRO A 175 14.31 6.56 23.38
C PRO A 175 15.19 6.57 22.12
#